data_AF-A7RXH5-F1
#
_entry.id   AF-A7RXH5-F1
#
_cell.length_a   1.000
_cell.length_b   1.000
_cell.length_c   1.000
_cell.angle_alpha   90.00
_cell.angle_beta   90.00
_cell.angle_gamma   90.00
#
_symmetry.space_group_name_H-M   'P 1'
#
loop_
_entity.id
_entity.type
_entity.pdbx_description
1 polymer ?
#
loop_
_entity_poly.entity_id
_entity_poly.type
_entity_poly.pdbx_seq_one_letter_code
_entity_poly.pdbx_strand_id
1 'polypeptide(L)'
;MAEFGAHLNQNASSERPTIFEVIAQESMTSVLRPAVNYALKIIASSRPDRLGWLWRYGEELYTALDLMVQNYFLRKYGGSFSEHFYGLKRAPCEASHPWTLPVRTTSITARTILSDKQRYLSLLALVVVPYLRLKMDQYFNRLKEENLHANTAYSPRRQALVLHIKKILLSVYPFLHCVWESTFLGYQMLYMFSRCDSHSPLVHWIGLKLQRLSKEDILAQVVHKDIFFPFVGKKWKDLIISLPLAIPNILAKMLANGLPLLVFFLKFMEWWYSSENSQTVTMVTQLPIPPPPPKPKPAEYGLSLPSHPAQCPLCAKVRTNPTALSTCGYVFCYPCIYRYLGQHGCCPVTHLPSTQQQLVRIYVSDDM
;
A
#
# COMPACT_ATOMS: atom_id res chain seq x y z
N MET A 1 -11.27 -17.76 11.32
CA MET A 1 -12.25 -18.09 12.40
C MET A 1 -11.98 -17.34 13.71
N ALA A 2 -10.73 -17.07 14.10
CA ALA A 2 -10.41 -16.28 15.29
C ALA A 2 -10.55 -14.75 15.11
N GLU A 3 -10.47 -14.25 13.87
CA GLU A 3 -10.54 -12.81 13.55
C GLU A 3 -11.94 -12.18 13.76
N PHE A 4 -13.01 -12.97 13.65
CA PHE A 4 -14.37 -12.49 13.89
C PHE A 4 -14.70 -12.36 15.39
N GLY A 5 -14.00 -13.09 16.27
CA GLY A 5 -14.35 -13.18 17.69
C GLY A 5 -13.97 -11.94 18.52
N ALA A 6 -12.86 -11.27 18.19
CA ALA A 6 -12.34 -10.17 19.01
C ALA A 6 -13.09 -8.84 18.84
N HIS A 7 -13.66 -8.58 17.65
CA HIS A 7 -14.40 -7.35 17.36
C HIS A 7 -15.92 -7.43 17.61
N LEU A 8 -16.48 -8.62 17.84
CA LEU A 8 -17.92 -8.83 18.03
C LEU A 8 -18.44 -8.41 19.41
N ASN A 9 -17.61 -8.41 20.46
CA ASN A 9 -18.14 -8.35 21.83
C ASN A 9 -18.49 -6.95 22.37
N GLN A 10 -18.06 -5.86 21.72
CA GLN A 10 -18.34 -4.50 22.23
C GLN A 10 -19.28 -3.68 21.34
N ASN A 11 -19.38 -3.97 20.03
CA ASN A 11 -20.15 -3.17 19.07
C ASN A 11 -21.44 -3.85 18.54
N ALA A 12 -21.71 -5.10 18.91
CA ALA A 12 -22.85 -5.86 18.38
C ALA A 12 -24.24 -5.40 18.87
N SER A 13 -24.32 -4.40 19.75
CA SER A 13 -25.59 -3.83 20.23
C SER A 13 -26.12 -2.70 19.35
N SER A 14 -25.29 -2.07 18.51
CA SER A 14 -25.73 -0.96 17.66
C SER A 14 -25.78 -1.36 16.18
N GLU A 15 -26.96 -1.21 15.59
CA GLU A 15 -27.24 -1.48 14.18
C GLU A 15 -26.46 -0.56 13.22
N ARG A 16 -26.11 0.64 13.70
CA ARG A 16 -25.41 1.69 12.94
C ARG A 16 -23.89 1.50 13.02
N PRO A 17 -23.18 1.49 11.88
CA PRO A 17 -21.72 1.39 11.87
C PRO A 17 -21.06 2.68 12.40
N THR A 18 -19.81 2.57 12.86
CA THR A 18 -19.04 3.77 13.23
C THR A 18 -18.53 4.50 11.99
N ILE A 19 -18.25 5.80 12.11
CA ILE A 19 -17.63 6.57 11.00
C ILE A 19 -16.29 5.96 10.59
N PHE A 20 -15.53 5.41 11.53
CA PHE A 20 -14.25 4.74 11.24
C PHE A 20 -14.44 3.47 10.40
N GLU A 21 -15.48 2.68 10.66
CA GLU A 21 -15.84 1.52 9.82
C GLU A 21 -16.22 1.97 8.40
N VAL A 22 -16.98 3.06 8.27
CA VAL A 22 -17.38 3.64 6.99
C VAL A 22 -16.18 4.17 6.20
N ILE A 23 -15.25 4.87 6.84
CA ILE A 23 -14.04 5.38 6.17
C ILE A 23 -13.11 4.23 5.79
N ALA A 24 -12.96 3.22 6.65
CA ALA A 24 -12.11 2.07 6.38
C ALA A 24 -12.55 1.32 5.10
N GLN A 25 -13.85 1.08 4.93
CA GLN A 25 -14.36 0.43 3.71
C GLN A 25 -14.14 1.28 2.44
N GLU A 26 -14.25 2.61 2.52
CA GLU A 26 -14.03 3.51 1.38
C GLU A 26 -12.54 3.52 0.98
N SER A 27 -11.65 3.54 1.98
CA SER A 27 -10.20 3.52 1.73
C SER A 27 -9.75 2.27 0.98
N MET A 28 -10.31 1.09 1.29
CA MET A 28 -9.92 -0.16 0.63
C MET A 28 -10.20 -0.09 -0.87
N THR A 29 -11.36 0.45 -1.24
CA THR A 29 -11.77 0.56 -2.65
C THR A 29 -10.87 1.53 -3.42
N SER A 30 -10.43 2.62 -2.79
CA SER A 30 -9.53 3.60 -3.40
C SER A 30 -8.14 3.04 -3.72
N VAL A 31 -7.66 2.07 -2.94
CA VAL A 31 -6.33 1.45 -3.11
C VAL A 31 -6.31 0.39 -4.21
N LEU A 32 -7.45 -0.25 -4.50
CA LEU A 32 -7.51 -1.31 -5.51
C LEU A 32 -7.19 -0.81 -6.93
N ARG A 33 -7.67 0.38 -7.29
CA ARG A 33 -7.44 0.96 -8.63
C ARG A 33 -5.95 1.12 -8.98
N PRO A 34 -5.13 1.86 -8.20
CA PRO A 34 -3.71 2.01 -8.51
C PRO A 34 -2.96 0.68 -8.46
N ALA A 35 -3.35 -0.26 -7.59
CA ALA A 35 -2.73 -1.57 -7.51
C ALA A 35 -2.96 -2.41 -8.79
N VAL A 36 -4.19 -2.47 -9.29
CA VAL A 36 -4.51 -3.19 -10.54
C VAL A 36 -3.79 -2.54 -11.72
N ASN A 37 -3.81 -1.21 -11.82
CA ASN A 37 -3.10 -0.50 -12.88
C ASN A 37 -1.59 -0.76 -12.86
N TYR A 38 -0.99 -0.80 -11.66
CA TYR A 38 0.42 -1.15 -11.51
C TYR A 38 0.71 -2.59 -11.92
N ALA A 39 -0.15 -3.55 -11.54
CA ALA A 39 -0.02 -4.92 -11.98
C ALA A 39 -0.12 -5.05 -13.51
N LEU A 40 -1.08 -4.36 -14.13
CA LEU A 40 -1.22 -4.30 -15.59
C LEU A 40 0.01 -3.67 -16.25
N LYS A 41 0.62 -2.66 -15.63
CA LYS A 41 1.88 -2.05 -16.09
C LYS A 41 3.03 -3.06 -16.10
N ILE A 42 3.21 -3.79 -15.01
CA ILE A 42 4.26 -4.82 -14.91
C ILE A 42 4.05 -5.89 -15.98
N ILE A 43 2.82 -6.38 -16.11
CA ILE A 43 2.45 -7.39 -17.11
C ILE A 43 2.74 -6.85 -18.53
N ALA A 44 2.36 -5.62 -18.83
CA ALA A 44 2.62 -4.98 -20.13
C ALA A 44 4.12 -4.81 -20.40
N SER A 45 4.92 -4.46 -19.38
CA SER A 45 6.38 -4.32 -19.53
C SER A 45 7.10 -5.64 -19.77
N SER A 46 6.54 -6.77 -19.34
CA SER A 46 7.16 -8.09 -19.52
C SER A 46 7.15 -8.58 -20.97
N ARG A 47 6.16 -8.15 -21.77
CA ARG A 47 6.00 -8.52 -23.19
C ARG A 47 5.30 -7.40 -23.99
N PRO A 48 6.02 -6.32 -24.35
CA PRO A 48 5.44 -5.13 -24.96
C PRO A 48 4.75 -5.42 -26.30
N ASP A 49 5.28 -6.34 -27.12
CA ASP A 49 4.80 -6.61 -28.48
C ASP A 49 3.36 -7.16 -28.53
N ARG A 50 2.93 -7.92 -27.52
CA ARG A 50 1.58 -8.51 -27.46
C ARG A 50 0.68 -7.87 -26.41
N LEU A 51 1.23 -7.36 -25.31
CA LEU A 51 0.45 -6.89 -24.16
C LEU A 51 0.40 -5.36 -24.03
N GLY A 52 0.86 -4.59 -25.02
CA GLY A 52 0.75 -3.13 -25.02
C GLY A 52 -0.70 -2.60 -24.92
N TRP A 53 -1.69 -3.38 -25.36
CA TRP A 53 -3.11 -3.01 -25.25
C TRP A 53 -3.62 -3.01 -23.81
N LEU A 54 -3.07 -3.87 -22.92
CA LEU A 54 -3.45 -3.92 -21.50
C LEU A 54 -3.20 -2.57 -20.81
N TRP A 55 -2.08 -1.94 -21.13
CA TRP A 55 -1.73 -0.63 -20.59
C TRP A 55 -2.64 0.47 -21.14
N ARG A 56 -2.93 0.45 -22.44
CA ARG A 56 -3.80 1.45 -23.09
C ARG A 56 -5.24 1.42 -22.56
N TYR A 57 -5.78 0.23 -22.31
CA TYR A 57 -7.14 0.03 -21.82
C TYR A 57 -7.21 -0.35 -20.33
N GLY A 58 -6.16 -0.08 -19.55
CA GLY A 58 -6.06 -0.53 -18.16
C GLY A 58 -7.19 -0.03 -17.27
N GLU A 59 -7.57 1.24 -17.41
CA GLU A 59 -8.70 1.84 -16.66
C GLU A 59 -10.05 1.20 -17.05
N GLU A 60 -10.24 0.88 -18.33
CA GLU A 60 -11.47 0.23 -18.81
C GLU A 60 -11.56 -1.19 -18.29
N LEU A 61 -10.42 -1.90 -18.29
CA LEU A 61 -10.30 -3.24 -17.74
C LEU A 61 -10.58 -3.25 -16.23
N TYR A 62 -9.98 -2.32 -15.47
CA TYR A 62 -10.24 -2.18 -14.04
C TYR A 62 -11.72 -1.92 -13.77
N THR A 63 -12.33 -0.99 -14.51
CA THR A 63 -13.74 -0.65 -14.33
C THR A 63 -14.66 -1.83 -14.66
N ALA A 64 -14.33 -2.62 -15.69
CA ALA A 64 -15.05 -3.85 -16.02
C ALA A 64 -14.90 -4.93 -14.93
N LEU A 65 -13.70 -5.09 -14.37
CA LEU A 65 -13.43 -6.01 -13.27
C LEU A 65 -14.18 -5.58 -12.00
N ASP A 66 -14.14 -4.30 -11.65
CA ASP A 66 -14.86 -3.75 -10.50
C ASP A 66 -16.37 -3.90 -10.67
N LEU A 67 -16.92 -3.60 -11.86
CA LEU A 67 -18.33 -3.87 -12.19
C LEU A 67 -18.71 -5.34 -11.94
N MET A 68 -17.88 -6.26 -12.40
CA MET A 68 -18.11 -7.69 -12.25
C MET A 68 -18.11 -8.13 -10.78
N VAL A 69 -17.13 -7.66 -10.01
CA VAL A 69 -16.99 -7.94 -8.58
C VAL A 69 -18.16 -7.32 -7.80
N GLN A 70 -18.42 -6.03 -7.97
CA GLN A 70 -19.50 -5.33 -7.27
C GLN A 70 -20.88 -5.92 -7.59
N ASN A 71 -21.15 -6.29 -8.85
CA ASN A 71 -22.40 -6.94 -9.24
C ASN A 71 -22.58 -8.29 -8.53
N TYR A 72 -21.50 -9.08 -8.41
CA TYR A 72 -21.53 -10.34 -7.68
C TYR A 72 -21.87 -10.13 -6.20
N PHE A 73 -21.16 -9.22 -5.53
CA PHE A 73 -21.35 -8.97 -4.10
C PHE A 73 -22.73 -8.37 -3.80
N LEU A 74 -23.19 -7.42 -4.61
CA LEU A 74 -24.52 -6.83 -4.45
C LEU A 74 -25.64 -7.85 -4.66
N ARG A 75 -25.50 -8.76 -5.64
CA ARG A 75 -26.50 -9.80 -5.90
C ARG A 75 -26.56 -10.86 -4.81
N LYS A 76 -25.42 -11.21 -4.21
CA LYS A 76 -25.32 -12.33 -3.26
C LYS A 76 -25.42 -11.92 -1.79
N TYR A 77 -24.86 -10.77 -1.43
CA TYR A 77 -24.71 -10.32 -0.04
C TYR A 77 -25.48 -9.03 0.27
N GLY A 78 -26.07 -8.36 -0.73
CA GLY A 78 -26.79 -7.10 -0.51
C GLY A 78 -25.90 -5.92 -0.11
N GLY A 79 -24.59 -6.02 -0.36
CA GLY A 79 -23.59 -4.99 -0.10
C GLY A 79 -22.51 -4.98 -1.17
N SER A 80 -21.74 -3.90 -1.22
CA SER A 80 -20.54 -3.80 -2.06
C SER A 80 -19.46 -4.80 -1.59
N PHE A 81 -18.45 -5.00 -2.43
CA PHE A 81 -17.30 -5.84 -2.06
C PHE A 81 -16.64 -5.37 -0.76
N SER A 82 -16.42 -4.06 -0.62
CA SER A 82 -15.80 -3.49 0.57
C SER A 82 -16.72 -3.56 1.78
N GLU A 83 -18.02 -3.32 1.60
CA GLU A 83 -19.00 -3.45 2.68
C GLU A 83 -19.00 -4.88 3.23
N HIS A 84 -19.01 -5.89 2.36
CA HIS A 84 -18.98 -7.28 2.79
C HIS A 84 -17.68 -7.63 3.56
N PHE A 85 -16.53 -7.11 3.11
CA PHE A 85 -15.25 -7.33 3.78
C PHE A 85 -15.23 -6.78 5.22
N TYR A 86 -15.87 -5.63 5.45
CA TYR A 86 -16.00 -5.01 6.77
C TYR A 86 -17.24 -5.48 7.55
N GLY A 87 -17.98 -6.48 7.08
CA GLY A 87 -19.17 -7.00 7.77
C GLY A 87 -20.37 -6.04 7.74
N LEU A 88 -20.49 -5.24 6.68
CA LEU A 88 -21.53 -4.25 6.46
C LEU A 88 -22.46 -4.69 5.31
N LYS A 89 -23.71 -4.25 5.36
CA LYS A 89 -24.74 -4.46 4.34
C LYS A 89 -25.53 -3.18 4.09
N ARG A 90 -26.16 -3.08 2.92
CA ARG A 90 -27.10 -1.98 2.61
C ARG A 90 -28.50 -2.41 3.01
N ALA A 91 -29.25 -1.50 3.62
CA ALA A 91 -30.66 -1.67 3.93
C ALA A 91 -31.45 -0.46 3.45
N PRO A 92 -32.72 -0.59 3.05
CA PRO A 92 -33.56 0.56 2.75
C PRO A 92 -33.74 1.42 4.01
N CYS A 93 -33.75 2.75 3.84
CA CYS A 93 -34.19 3.65 4.90
C CYS A 93 -35.69 3.41 5.15
N GLU A 94 -36.08 3.15 6.39
CA GLU A 94 -37.50 3.14 6.76
C GLU A 94 -38.02 4.58 6.62
N ALA A 95 -38.98 4.79 5.74
CA ALA A 95 -39.66 6.08 5.59
C ALA A 95 -40.42 6.35 6.89
N SER A 96 -39.81 7.13 7.78
CA SER A 96 -40.43 7.65 8.99
C SER A 96 -41.43 8.75 8.63
N HIS A 97 -42.57 8.37 8.04
CA HIS A 97 -43.73 9.26 8.07
C HIS A 97 -44.27 9.31 9.51
N PRO A 98 -44.43 10.51 10.12
CA PRO A 98 -44.83 10.66 11.53
C PRO A 98 -46.24 10.16 11.89
N TRP A 99 -47.04 9.67 10.92
CA TRP A 99 -48.46 9.36 11.10
C TRP A 99 -48.88 7.94 10.70
N THR A 100 -47.94 7.05 10.35
CA THR A 100 -48.28 5.64 10.12
C THR A 100 -47.97 4.82 11.36
N LEU A 101 -49.03 4.25 11.96
CA LEU A 101 -48.93 3.27 13.04
C LEU A 101 -47.87 2.22 12.71
N PRO A 102 -47.04 1.79 13.68
CA PRO A 102 -46.05 0.75 13.46
C PRO A 102 -46.79 -0.57 13.20
N VAL A 103 -47.08 -0.85 11.92
CA VAL A 103 -47.53 -2.17 11.51
C VAL A 103 -46.33 -3.08 11.68
N ARG A 104 -46.34 -3.80 12.80
CA ARG A 104 -45.44 -4.89 13.15
C ARG A 104 -45.68 -6.03 12.15
N THR A 105 -45.22 -5.86 10.91
CA THR A 105 -45.11 -6.96 9.96
C THR A 105 -44.04 -7.90 10.48
N THR A 106 -44.52 -8.98 11.08
CA THR A 106 -43.77 -10.15 11.55
C THR A 106 -43.14 -10.91 10.38
N SER A 107 -42.11 -10.33 9.78
CA SER A 107 -41.19 -11.04 8.89
C SER A 107 -39.81 -10.37 8.90
N ILE A 108 -39.06 -10.67 9.96
CA ILE A 108 -37.66 -10.26 10.19
C ILE A 108 -36.76 -10.66 9.00
N THR A 109 -37.18 -11.64 8.18
CA THR A 109 -36.44 -12.17 7.03
C THR A 109 -36.70 -11.48 5.69
N ALA A 110 -37.78 -10.71 5.53
CA ALA A 110 -38.13 -10.09 4.24
C ALA A 110 -37.59 -8.65 4.07
N ARG A 111 -37.09 -8.03 5.16
CA ARG A 111 -36.67 -6.62 5.18
C ARG A 111 -35.25 -6.35 4.65
N THR A 112 -34.49 -7.39 4.29
CA THR A 112 -33.06 -7.29 3.95
C THR A 112 -32.75 -7.39 2.45
N ILE A 113 -33.74 -7.66 1.61
CA ILE A 113 -33.52 -7.88 0.18
C ILE A 113 -33.66 -6.53 -0.54
N LEU A 114 -32.55 -6.02 -1.09
CA LEU A 114 -32.56 -4.81 -1.90
C LEU A 114 -33.45 -5.01 -3.14
N SER A 115 -34.24 -3.99 -3.48
CA SER A 115 -34.95 -3.95 -4.76
C SER A 115 -33.97 -3.99 -5.92
N ASP A 116 -34.34 -4.62 -7.03
CA ASP A 116 -33.51 -4.64 -8.24
C ASP A 116 -33.16 -3.22 -8.72
N LYS A 117 -34.09 -2.26 -8.60
CA LYS A 117 -33.82 -0.85 -8.94
C LYS A 117 -32.75 -0.25 -8.04
N GLN A 118 -32.85 -0.47 -6.72
CA GLN A 118 -31.86 0.01 -5.75
C GLN A 118 -30.50 -0.66 -5.95
N ARG A 119 -30.48 -1.93 -6.37
CA ARG A 119 -29.28 -2.69 -6.71
C ARG A 119 -28.59 -2.15 -7.97
N TYR A 120 -29.32 -1.82 -9.02
CA TYR A 120 -28.73 -1.22 -10.22
C TYR A 120 -28.27 0.23 -9.96
N LEU A 121 -29.02 1.01 -9.17
CA LEU A 121 -28.61 2.36 -8.77
C LEU A 121 -27.37 2.34 -7.87
N SER A 122 -27.27 1.39 -6.93
CA SER A 122 -26.09 1.24 -6.09
C SER A 122 -24.86 0.86 -6.90
N LEU A 123 -25.02 -0.04 -7.88
CA LEU A 123 -23.96 -0.42 -8.80
C LEU A 123 -23.52 0.76 -9.68
N LEU A 124 -24.46 1.57 -10.17
CA LEU A 124 -24.17 2.79 -10.93
C LEU A 124 -23.39 3.79 -10.07
N ALA A 125 -23.82 4.01 -8.82
CA ALA A 125 -23.14 4.91 -7.89
C ALA A 125 -21.73 4.45 -7.50
N LEU A 126 -21.52 3.13 -7.37
CA LEU A 126 -20.23 2.55 -6.97
C LEU A 126 -19.20 2.50 -8.11
N VAL A 127 -19.63 2.31 -9.35
CA VAL A 127 -18.72 2.02 -10.47
C VAL A 127 -18.74 3.14 -11.51
N VAL A 128 -19.93 3.52 -11.98
CA VAL A 128 -20.08 4.47 -13.10
C VAL A 128 -19.74 5.89 -12.66
N VAL A 129 -20.26 6.33 -11.51
CA VAL A 129 -19.98 7.69 -10.99
C VAL A 129 -18.48 7.93 -10.78
N PRO A 130 -17.72 7.09 -10.04
CA PRO A 130 -16.29 7.31 -9.87
C PRO A 130 -15.50 7.17 -11.17
N TYR A 131 -15.92 6.33 -12.11
CA TYR A 131 -15.31 6.25 -13.43
C TYR A 131 -15.51 7.53 -14.25
N LEU A 132 -16.73 8.07 -14.30
CA LEU A 132 -17.04 9.32 -14.98
C LEU A 132 -16.26 10.49 -14.37
N ARG A 133 -16.20 10.54 -13.03
CA ARG A 133 -15.39 11.52 -12.31
C ARG A 133 -13.92 11.43 -12.72
N LEU A 134 -13.33 10.23 -12.69
CA LEU A 134 -11.94 10.01 -13.11
C LEU A 134 -11.69 10.47 -14.55
N LYS A 135 -12.60 10.15 -15.48
CA LYS A 135 -12.47 10.61 -16.88
C LYS A 135 -12.54 12.13 -16.98
N MET A 136 -13.37 12.76 -16.16
CA MET A 136 -13.48 14.21 -16.10
C MET A 136 -12.21 14.85 -15.53
N ASP A 137 -11.66 14.31 -14.46
CA ASP A 137 -10.36 14.72 -13.89
C ASP A 137 -9.24 14.59 -14.94
N GLN A 138 -9.15 13.45 -15.63
CA GLN A 138 -8.16 13.21 -16.69
C GLN A 138 -8.31 14.14 -17.89
N TYR A 139 -9.54 14.49 -18.25
CA TYR A 139 -9.80 15.42 -19.34
C TYR A 139 -9.44 16.86 -18.94
N PHE A 140 -9.81 17.27 -17.73
CA PHE A 140 -9.46 18.57 -17.17
C PHE A 140 -7.94 18.77 -17.08
N ASN A 141 -7.20 17.76 -16.58
CA ASN A 141 -5.74 17.84 -16.49
C ASN A 141 -5.08 17.95 -17.87
N ARG A 142 -5.55 17.19 -18.86
CA ARG A 142 -5.08 17.32 -20.25
C ARG A 142 -5.34 18.71 -20.82
N LEU A 143 -6.53 19.27 -20.60
CA LEU A 143 -6.84 20.62 -21.04
C LEU A 143 -5.99 21.69 -20.33
N LYS A 144 -5.68 21.49 -19.05
CA LYS A 144 -4.83 22.39 -18.27
C LYS A 144 -3.38 22.38 -18.80
N GLU A 145 -2.85 21.20 -19.12
CA GLU A 145 -1.53 21.04 -19.75
C GLU A 145 -1.50 21.68 -21.15
N GLU A 146 -2.50 21.39 -22.00
CA GLU A 146 -2.65 22.02 -23.32
C GLU A 146 -2.65 23.55 -23.22
N ASN A 147 -3.39 24.13 -22.26
CA ASN A 147 -3.48 25.57 -22.10
C ASN A 147 -2.16 26.20 -21.61
N LEU A 148 -1.40 25.47 -20.78
CA LEU A 148 -0.07 25.92 -20.34
C LEU A 148 0.90 25.99 -21.52
N HIS A 149 0.88 24.99 -22.40
CA HIS A 149 1.72 24.95 -23.61
C HIS A 149 1.20 25.85 -24.74
N ALA A 150 -0.11 26.08 -24.85
CA ALA A 150 -0.70 26.89 -25.92
C ALA A 150 -0.43 28.39 -25.77
N ASN A 151 -0.08 28.87 -24.56
CA ASN A 151 0.30 30.27 -24.37
C ASN A 151 1.54 30.70 -25.19
N THR A 152 2.29 29.75 -25.77
CA THR A 152 3.43 30.03 -26.68
C THR A 152 3.11 29.87 -28.17
N ALA A 153 1.93 29.37 -28.56
CA ALA A 153 1.58 29.08 -29.95
C ALA A 153 0.36 29.89 -30.46
N TYR A 154 0.50 30.52 -31.62
CA TYR A 154 -0.55 31.32 -32.26
C TYR A 154 -1.68 30.41 -32.82
N SER A 155 -2.93 30.61 -32.38
CA SER A 155 -4.07 29.78 -32.80
C SER A 155 -4.98 30.47 -33.85
N PRO A 156 -5.52 29.73 -34.84
CA PRO A 156 -6.35 30.28 -35.91
C PRO A 156 -7.80 30.60 -35.48
N ARG A 157 -8.35 31.72 -36.00
CA ARG A 157 -9.70 32.29 -35.70
C ARG A 157 -10.89 31.32 -35.84
N ARG A 158 -10.79 30.25 -36.63
CA ARG A 158 -11.90 29.28 -36.85
C ARG A 158 -12.22 28.39 -35.64
N GLN A 159 -11.37 28.35 -34.60
CA GLN A 159 -11.57 27.53 -33.40
C GLN A 159 -11.94 28.33 -32.14
N ALA A 160 -12.32 29.61 -32.28
CA ALA A 160 -12.58 30.51 -31.15
C ALA A 160 -13.65 29.99 -30.18
N LEU A 161 -14.72 29.36 -30.69
CA LEU A 161 -15.80 28.83 -29.86
C LEU A 161 -15.36 27.62 -29.03
N VAL A 162 -14.58 26.70 -29.62
CA VAL A 162 -14.03 25.53 -28.91
C VAL A 162 -13.05 25.98 -27.81
N LEU A 163 -12.20 26.97 -28.12
CA LEU A 163 -11.28 27.56 -27.14
C LEU A 163 -12.04 28.26 -26.00
N HIS A 164 -13.15 28.93 -26.30
CA HIS A 164 -13.97 29.57 -25.28
C HIS A 164 -14.62 28.52 -24.36
N ILE A 165 -15.20 27.45 -24.90
CA ILE A 165 -15.74 26.34 -24.12
C ILE A 165 -14.65 25.69 -23.25
N LYS A 166 -13.44 25.46 -23.80
CA LYS A 166 -12.30 24.93 -23.03
C LYS A 166 -11.93 25.85 -21.86
N LYS A 167 -11.90 27.17 -22.07
CA LYS A 167 -11.63 28.16 -21.01
C LYS A 167 -12.71 28.20 -19.93
N ILE A 168 -13.98 28.17 -20.33
CA ILE A 168 -15.11 28.09 -19.38
C ILE A 168 -14.99 26.82 -18.55
N LEU A 169 -14.76 25.66 -19.18
CA LEU A 169 -14.62 24.40 -18.47
C LEU A 169 -13.45 24.43 -17.47
N LEU A 170 -12.31 25.00 -17.86
CA LEU A 170 -11.14 25.19 -16.98
C LEU A 170 -11.46 26.06 -15.75
N SER A 171 -12.33 27.06 -15.91
CA SER A 171 -12.74 27.93 -14.82
C SER A 171 -13.83 27.32 -13.94
N VAL A 172 -14.78 26.57 -14.50
CA VAL A 172 -15.96 26.05 -13.80
C VAL A 172 -15.64 24.75 -13.05
N TYR A 173 -14.81 23.89 -13.62
CA TYR A 173 -14.51 22.57 -13.06
C TYR A 173 -13.96 22.58 -11.62
N PRO A 174 -13.03 23.47 -11.23
CA PRO A 174 -12.56 23.54 -9.83
C PRO A 174 -13.67 23.82 -8.83
N PHE A 175 -14.65 24.66 -9.19
CA PHE A 175 -15.81 24.93 -8.34
C PHE A 175 -16.73 23.71 -8.25
N LEU A 176 -16.98 23.03 -9.37
CA LEU A 176 -17.76 21.79 -9.36
C LEU A 176 -17.11 20.70 -8.49
N HIS A 177 -15.79 20.52 -8.62
CA HIS A 177 -15.04 19.59 -7.79
C HIS A 177 -15.08 19.98 -6.30
N CYS A 178 -14.93 21.27 -5.99
CA CYS A 178 -15.02 21.79 -4.62
C CYS A 178 -16.41 21.55 -4.02
N VAL A 179 -17.49 21.84 -4.75
CA VAL A 179 -18.87 21.60 -4.31
C VAL A 179 -19.09 20.10 -4.08
N TRP A 180 -18.64 19.25 -5.00
CA TRP A 180 -18.75 17.80 -4.85
C TRP A 180 -18.08 17.31 -3.56
N GLU A 181 -16.80 17.63 -3.35
CA GLU A 181 -16.07 17.24 -2.13
C GLU A 181 -16.69 17.82 -0.86
N SER A 182 -17.15 19.07 -0.91
CA SER A 182 -17.84 19.71 0.19
C SER A 182 -19.14 18.99 0.55
N THR A 183 -19.90 18.50 -0.44
CA THR A 183 -21.12 17.72 -0.17
C THR A 183 -20.79 16.40 0.53
N PHE A 184 -19.78 15.66 0.08
CA PHE A 184 -19.37 14.40 0.74
C PHE A 184 -18.90 14.64 2.18
N LEU A 185 -18.04 15.65 2.39
CA LEU A 185 -17.58 16.02 3.72
C LEU A 185 -18.73 16.46 4.63
N GLY A 186 -19.68 17.24 4.10
CA GLY A 186 -20.87 17.66 4.84
C GLY A 186 -21.73 16.48 5.30
N TYR A 187 -21.94 15.48 4.44
CA TYR A 187 -22.66 14.26 4.80
C TYR A 187 -21.91 13.42 5.84
N GLN A 188 -20.58 13.30 5.74
CA GLN A 188 -19.77 12.60 6.75
C GLN A 188 -19.84 13.31 8.12
N MET A 189 -19.80 14.64 8.14
CA MET A 189 -19.97 15.43 9.37
C MET A 189 -21.37 15.24 9.97
N LEU A 190 -22.44 15.32 9.15
CA LEU A 190 -23.81 15.08 9.60
C LEU A 190 -24.01 13.65 10.14
N TYR A 191 -23.32 12.68 9.53
CA TYR A 191 -23.30 11.30 10.00
C TYR A 191 -22.59 11.16 11.35
N MET A 192 -21.50 11.90 11.57
CA MET A 192 -20.79 11.92 12.86
C MET A 192 -21.64 12.51 13.99
N PHE A 193 -22.42 13.56 13.70
CA PHE A 193 -23.37 14.16 14.67
C PHE A 193 -24.68 13.39 14.82
N SER A 194 -24.81 12.19 14.23
CA SER A 194 -26.02 11.37 14.26
C SER A 194 -27.29 12.08 13.77
N ARG A 195 -27.14 13.07 12.87
CA ARG A 195 -28.27 13.81 12.27
C ARG A 195 -28.81 13.12 11.01
N CYS A 196 -27.98 12.35 10.32
CA CYS A 196 -28.33 11.61 9.13
C CYS A 196 -27.93 10.13 9.28
N ASP A 197 -28.74 9.21 8.75
CA ASP A 197 -28.46 7.76 8.76
C ASP A 197 -27.60 7.27 7.59
N SER A 198 -27.47 8.10 6.55
CA SER A 198 -26.63 7.81 5.38
C SER A 198 -25.33 8.62 5.45
N HIS A 199 -24.19 7.99 5.14
CA HIS A 199 -22.86 8.61 5.22
C HIS A 199 -22.46 9.36 3.94
N SER A 200 -23.05 9.02 2.79
CA SER A 200 -22.72 9.63 1.50
C SER A 200 -23.98 10.13 0.78
N PRO A 201 -23.88 11.23 0.02
CA PRO A 201 -25.01 11.82 -0.70
C PRO A 201 -25.60 10.84 -1.73
N LEU A 202 -24.75 10.01 -2.36
CA LEU A 202 -25.19 9.00 -3.33
C LEU A 202 -26.06 7.93 -2.69
N VAL A 203 -25.66 7.42 -1.54
CA VAL A 203 -26.41 6.39 -0.81
C VAL A 203 -27.71 6.96 -0.24
N HIS A 204 -27.66 8.21 0.24
CA HIS A 204 -28.85 8.95 0.67
C HIS A 204 -29.85 9.14 -0.48
N TRP A 205 -29.38 9.52 -1.68
CA TRP A 205 -30.25 9.74 -2.84
C TRP A 205 -30.97 8.47 -3.32
N ILE A 206 -30.34 7.30 -3.15
CA ILE A 206 -30.95 5.99 -3.46
C ILE A 206 -31.96 5.57 -2.35
N GLY A 207 -31.93 6.22 -1.19
CA GLY A 207 -32.77 5.88 -0.03
C GLY A 207 -32.26 4.65 0.73
N LEU A 208 -30.94 4.48 0.77
CA LEU A 208 -30.29 3.37 1.46
C LEU A 208 -29.55 3.87 2.71
N LYS A 209 -29.43 2.99 3.71
CA LYS A 209 -28.57 3.13 4.88
C LYS A 209 -27.60 1.96 4.96
N LEU A 210 -26.47 2.19 5.62
CA LEU A 210 -25.48 1.15 5.88
C LEU A 210 -25.70 0.57 7.27
N GLN A 211 -25.65 -0.75 7.39
CA GLN A 211 -25.97 -1.50 8.60
C GLN A 211 -24.96 -2.63 8.81
N ARG A 212 -24.64 -2.97 10.06
CA ARG A 212 -23.81 -4.15 10.38
C ARG A 212 -24.54 -5.46 10.07
N LEU A 213 -23.82 -6.50 9.67
CA LEU A 213 -24.39 -7.84 9.50
C LEU A 213 -24.99 -8.34 10.83
N SER A 214 -26.24 -8.83 10.80
CA SER A 214 -26.86 -9.47 11.96
C SER A 214 -26.28 -10.87 12.18
N LYS A 215 -26.36 -11.38 13.42
CA LYS A 215 -25.98 -12.77 13.74
C LYS A 215 -26.75 -13.79 12.88
N GLU A 216 -28.01 -13.48 12.58
CA GLU A 216 -28.88 -14.28 11.72
C GLU A 216 -28.39 -14.32 10.26
N ASP A 217 -27.89 -13.18 9.75
CA ASP A 217 -27.33 -13.09 8.40
C ASP A 217 -26.02 -13.88 8.28
N ILE A 218 -25.18 -13.85 9.33
CA ILE A 218 -23.94 -14.60 9.39
C ILE A 218 -24.23 -16.10 9.40
N LEU A 219 -25.22 -16.55 10.18
CA LEU A 219 -25.66 -17.94 10.20
C LEU A 219 -26.17 -18.40 8.83
N ALA A 220 -26.99 -17.59 8.16
CA ALA A 220 -27.46 -17.89 6.80
C ALA A 220 -26.32 -17.98 5.78
N GLN A 221 -25.28 -17.16 5.91
CA GLN A 221 -24.10 -17.20 5.04
C GLN A 221 -23.21 -18.42 5.29
N VAL A 222 -23.08 -18.86 6.55
CA VAL A 222 -22.30 -20.06 6.90
C VAL A 222 -23.00 -21.32 6.39
N VAL A 223 -24.33 -21.42 6.53
CA VAL A 223 -25.11 -22.55 6.00
C VAL A 223 -25.01 -22.65 4.46
N HIS A 224 -24.92 -21.52 3.76
CA HIS A 224 -24.71 -21.50 2.31
C HIS A 224 -23.25 -21.71 1.86
N LYS A 225 -22.29 -21.88 2.78
CA LYS A 225 -20.84 -21.97 2.47
C LYS A 225 -20.37 -23.40 2.12
N ASP A 226 -21.23 -24.42 2.22
CA ASP A 226 -20.90 -25.84 1.98
C ASP A 226 -20.68 -26.26 0.50
N ILE A 227 -20.39 -25.33 -0.40
CA ILE A 227 -20.05 -25.66 -1.80
C ILE A 227 -18.68 -25.10 -2.15
N PHE A 228 -17.64 -25.71 -1.57
CA PHE A 228 -16.24 -25.36 -1.78
C PHE A 228 -15.64 -25.95 -3.07
N PHE A 229 -16.30 -26.90 -3.75
CA PHE A 229 -15.81 -27.43 -5.03
C PHE A 229 -16.92 -27.69 -6.06
N PRO A 230 -17.17 -26.76 -7.01
CA PRO A 230 -18.07 -27.02 -8.15
C PRO A 230 -17.45 -27.96 -9.20
N PHE A 231 -16.20 -28.39 -8.99
CA PHE A 231 -15.33 -29.03 -9.99
C PHE A 231 -15.09 -30.52 -9.76
N VAL A 232 -15.49 -31.07 -8.61
CA VAL A 232 -15.35 -32.50 -8.34
C VAL A 232 -16.49 -33.23 -9.05
N GLY A 233 -16.16 -33.91 -10.16
CA GLY A 233 -17.05 -34.89 -10.81
C GLY A 233 -17.75 -34.46 -12.11
N LYS A 234 -17.52 -33.27 -12.67
CA LYS A 234 -18.12 -32.87 -13.96
C LYS A 234 -17.24 -33.22 -15.15
N LYS A 235 -17.86 -33.72 -16.23
CA LYS A 235 -17.20 -34.00 -17.52
C LYS A 235 -16.63 -32.69 -18.11
N TRP A 236 -15.47 -32.78 -18.77
CA TRP A 236 -14.72 -31.63 -19.29
C TRP A 236 -15.49 -30.75 -20.29
N LYS A 237 -16.54 -31.29 -20.95
CA LYS A 237 -17.38 -30.54 -21.89
C LYS A 237 -18.36 -29.59 -21.17
N ASP A 238 -18.96 -30.02 -20.08
CA ASP A 238 -19.87 -29.20 -19.26
C ASP A 238 -19.08 -28.15 -18.45
N LEU A 239 -17.82 -28.45 -18.18
CA LEU A 239 -16.84 -27.57 -17.55
C LEU A 239 -16.53 -26.34 -18.42
N ILE A 240 -16.31 -26.54 -19.72
CA ILE A 240 -15.97 -25.46 -20.66
C ILE A 240 -17.18 -24.55 -20.90
N ILE A 241 -18.40 -25.11 -20.94
CA ILE A 241 -19.65 -24.34 -21.14
C ILE A 241 -20.03 -23.53 -19.89
N SER A 242 -19.73 -24.04 -18.69
CA SER A 242 -19.99 -23.33 -17.43
C SER A 242 -18.88 -22.35 -17.02
N LEU A 243 -17.70 -22.42 -17.65
CA LEU A 243 -16.53 -21.60 -17.36
C LEU A 243 -16.79 -20.08 -17.43
N PRO A 244 -17.35 -19.50 -18.51
CA PRO A 244 -17.50 -18.03 -18.61
C PRO A 244 -18.45 -17.46 -17.55
N LEU A 245 -19.43 -18.25 -17.09
CA LEU A 245 -20.41 -17.83 -16.09
C LEU A 245 -19.92 -18.11 -14.65
N ALA A 246 -19.02 -19.08 -14.46
CA ALA A 246 -18.46 -19.45 -13.17
C ALA A 246 -17.21 -18.65 -12.79
N ILE A 247 -16.40 -18.21 -13.77
CA ILE A 247 -15.21 -17.38 -13.55
C ILE A 247 -15.48 -16.15 -12.65
N PRO A 248 -16.51 -15.31 -12.89
CA PRO A 248 -16.78 -14.16 -12.01
C PRO A 248 -17.04 -14.57 -10.56
N ASN A 249 -17.81 -15.64 -10.37
CA ASN A 249 -18.20 -16.14 -9.06
C ASN A 249 -17.02 -16.77 -8.31
N ILE A 250 -16.12 -17.44 -9.02
CA ILE A 250 -14.91 -18.05 -8.48
C ILE A 250 -13.90 -16.95 -8.14
N LEU A 251 -13.67 -15.99 -9.05
CA LEU A 251 -12.75 -14.88 -8.84
C LEU A 251 -13.18 -14.04 -7.64
N ALA A 252 -14.46 -13.69 -7.54
CA ALA A 252 -14.99 -12.95 -6.40
C ALA A 252 -14.81 -13.69 -5.06
N LYS A 253 -15.02 -15.02 -5.05
CA LYS A 253 -14.79 -15.86 -3.86
C LYS A 253 -13.32 -15.99 -3.49
N MET A 254 -12.44 -16.17 -4.48
CA MET A 254 -10.98 -16.22 -4.29
C MET A 254 -10.45 -14.89 -3.79
N LEU A 255 -10.95 -13.78 -4.32
CA LEU A 255 -10.56 -12.44 -3.86
C LEU A 255 -11.02 -12.20 -2.42
N ALA A 256 -12.28 -12.48 -2.08
CA ALA A 256 -12.78 -12.25 -0.72
C ALA A 256 -12.06 -13.09 0.35
N ASN A 257 -11.77 -14.37 0.07
CA ASN A 257 -11.11 -15.25 1.04
C ASN A 257 -9.58 -15.16 0.99
N GLY A 258 -9.00 -14.80 -0.17
CA GLY A 258 -7.56 -14.71 -0.37
C GLY A 258 -6.97 -13.35 0.01
N LEU A 259 -7.76 -12.27 -0.04
CA LEU A 259 -7.29 -10.92 0.29
C LEU A 259 -6.79 -10.81 1.74
N PRO A 260 -7.45 -11.38 2.78
CA PRO A 260 -6.89 -11.39 4.14
C PRO A 260 -5.52 -12.08 4.23
N LEU A 261 -5.38 -13.25 3.59
CA LEU A 261 -4.11 -14.00 3.54
C LEU A 261 -3.01 -13.20 2.82
N LEU A 262 -3.38 -12.52 1.74
CA LEU A 262 -2.46 -11.65 0.99
C LEU A 262 -2.05 -10.44 1.81
N VAL A 263 -2.99 -9.76 2.48
CA VAL A 263 -2.71 -8.61 3.34
C VAL A 263 -1.81 -9.02 4.50
N PHE A 264 -2.07 -10.17 5.13
CA PHE A 264 -1.19 -10.75 6.15
C PHE A 264 0.23 -10.99 5.61
N PHE A 265 0.36 -11.63 4.44
CA PHE A 265 1.66 -11.90 3.83
C PHE A 265 2.41 -10.62 3.46
N LEU A 266 1.72 -9.60 2.92
CA LEU A 266 2.32 -8.31 2.62
C LEU A 266 2.76 -7.58 3.88
N LYS A 267 1.95 -7.62 4.95
CA LYS A 267 2.32 -7.04 6.25
C LYS A 267 3.50 -7.78 6.89
N PHE A 268 3.58 -9.09 6.73
CA PHE A 268 4.72 -9.90 7.13
C PHE A 268 5.98 -9.53 6.34
N MET A 269 5.88 -9.35 5.03
CA MET A 269 7.01 -8.89 4.21
C MET A 269 7.43 -7.47 4.59
N GLU A 270 6.49 -6.55 4.75
CA GLU A 270 6.77 -5.19 5.22
C GLU A 270 7.48 -5.20 6.58
N TRP A 271 7.07 -6.07 7.50
CA TRP A 271 7.76 -6.30 8.77
C TRP A 271 9.15 -6.93 8.61
N TRP A 272 9.31 -7.91 7.71
CA TRP A 272 10.61 -8.57 7.44
C TRP A 272 11.63 -7.57 6.88
N TYR A 273 11.18 -6.68 6.00
CA TYR A 273 12.03 -5.68 5.34
C TYR A 273 12.02 -4.31 6.03
N SER A 274 11.36 -4.17 7.19
CA SER A 274 11.40 -2.92 7.94
C SER A 274 12.84 -2.68 8.41
N SER A 275 13.33 -1.46 8.21
CA SER A 275 14.72 -1.09 8.52
C SER A 275 15.08 -1.31 9.98
N GLU A 276 14.11 -1.26 10.89
CA GLU A 276 14.29 -1.54 12.33
C GLU A 276 14.60 -3.01 12.61
N ASN A 277 14.04 -3.95 11.84
CA ASN A 277 14.29 -5.38 12.01
C ASN A 277 15.53 -5.88 11.27
N SER A 278 16.12 -5.07 10.38
CA SER A 278 17.35 -5.49 9.68
C SER A 278 18.42 -5.98 10.67
N GLN A 279 18.57 -5.32 11.84
CA GLN A 279 19.49 -5.74 12.90
C GLN A 279 19.13 -7.12 13.49
N THR A 280 17.86 -7.43 13.73
CA THR A 280 17.44 -8.73 14.26
C THR A 280 17.64 -9.85 13.25
N VAL A 281 17.35 -9.61 11.97
CA VAL A 281 17.63 -10.60 10.90
C VAL A 281 19.14 -10.79 10.71
N THR A 282 19.94 -9.72 10.84
CA THR A 282 21.41 -9.82 10.79
C THR A 282 21.95 -10.61 11.98
N MET A 283 21.42 -10.41 13.20
CA MET A 283 21.83 -11.17 14.38
C MET A 283 21.53 -12.67 14.27
N VAL A 284 20.40 -13.04 13.65
CA VAL A 284 20.03 -14.46 13.46
C VAL A 284 20.83 -15.12 12.32
N THR A 285 21.33 -14.34 11.36
CA THR A 285 22.09 -14.84 10.21
C THR A 285 23.60 -14.66 10.32
N GLN A 286 24.08 -13.93 11.33
CA GLN A 286 25.51 -13.71 11.55
C GLN A 286 26.19 -14.97 12.08
N LEU A 287 27.24 -15.39 11.38
CA LEU A 287 28.19 -16.38 11.87
C LEU A 287 28.88 -15.87 13.14
N PRO A 288 29.32 -16.77 14.05
CA PRO A 288 30.07 -16.38 15.23
C PRO A 288 31.31 -15.56 14.83
N ILE A 289 31.51 -14.44 15.53
CA ILE A 289 32.65 -13.53 15.28
C ILE A 289 33.94 -14.35 15.44
N PRO A 290 34.81 -14.43 14.42
CA PRO A 290 36.06 -15.18 14.55
C PRO A 290 36.89 -14.56 15.67
N PRO A 291 37.65 -15.38 16.44
CA PRO A 291 38.53 -14.85 17.47
C PRO A 291 39.50 -13.82 16.85
N PRO A 292 39.80 -12.72 17.57
CA PRO A 292 40.65 -11.66 17.04
C PRO A 292 42.01 -12.23 16.61
N PRO A 293 42.58 -11.74 15.49
CA PRO A 293 43.86 -12.23 15.01
C PRO A 293 44.94 -12.02 16.09
N PRO A 294 45.86 -12.99 16.27
CA PRO A 294 46.95 -12.86 17.23
C PRO A 294 47.82 -11.66 16.84
N LYS A 295 48.29 -10.91 17.84
CA LYS A 295 49.18 -9.75 17.62
C LYS A 295 50.45 -10.22 16.90
N PRO A 296 50.90 -9.51 15.84
CA PRO A 296 52.14 -9.87 15.16
C PRO A 296 53.31 -9.74 16.13
N LYS A 297 54.21 -10.72 16.13
CA LYS A 297 55.42 -10.72 16.97
C LYS A 297 56.48 -9.81 16.34
N PRO A 298 57.25 -9.04 17.14
CA PRO A 298 58.44 -8.37 16.65
C PRO A 298 59.40 -9.37 16.00
N ALA A 299 60.05 -8.97 14.91
CA ALA A 299 61.07 -9.79 14.27
C ALA A 299 62.34 -9.85 15.12
N GLU A 300 63.13 -10.92 14.97
CA GLU A 300 64.38 -11.16 15.73
C GLU A 300 65.40 -10.01 15.58
N TYR A 301 65.45 -9.37 14.40
CA TYR A 301 66.26 -8.19 14.10
C TYR A 301 65.42 -6.92 13.92
N GLY A 302 64.19 -6.92 14.45
CA GLY A 302 63.30 -5.77 14.45
C GLY A 302 63.68 -4.75 15.52
N LEU A 303 63.19 -3.52 15.36
CA LEU A 303 63.32 -2.52 16.40
C LEU A 303 62.59 -2.96 17.67
N SER A 304 63.25 -2.83 18.82
CA SER A 304 62.62 -3.12 20.11
C SER A 304 61.53 -2.09 20.43
N LEU A 305 60.49 -2.54 21.12
CA LEU A 305 59.40 -1.66 21.54
C LEU A 305 59.85 -0.82 22.76
N PRO A 306 59.50 0.47 22.80
CA PRO A 306 59.82 1.32 23.94
C PRO A 306 59.04 0.88 25.20
N SER A 307 59.59 1.17 26.38
CA SER A 307 58.96 0.81 27.66
C SER A 307 57.61 1.49 27.88
N HIS A 308 57.41 2.70 27.34
CA HIS A 308 56.15 3.43 27.43
C HIS A 308 55.36 3.39 26.11
N PRO A 309 54.05 3.03 26.14
CA PRO A 309 53.22 2.89 24.94
C PRO A 309 52.95 4.21 24.20
N ALA A 310 53.17 5.35 24.85
CA ALA A 310 53.02 6.67 24.27
C ALA A 310 54.23 7.10 23.40
N GLN A 311 55.36 6.39 23.51
CA GLN A 311 56.58 6.70 22.79
C GLN A 311 56.62 6.04 21.41
N CYS A 312 57.27 6.71 20.46
CA CYS A 312 57.49 6.14 19.14
C CYS A 312 58.67 5.17 19.17
N PRO A 313 58.56 3.97 18.58
CA PRO A 313 59.69 3.04 18.49
C PRO A 313 60.88 3.63 17.73
N LEU A 314 60.66 4.44 16.69
CA LEU A 314 61.73 4.97 15.84
C LEU A 314 62.53 6.12 16.48
N CYS A 315 61.87 7.06 17.14
CA CYS A 315 62.53 8.25 17.68
C CYS A 315 62.61 8.28 19.21
N ALA A 316 62.02 7.30 19.89
CA ALA A 316 61.92 7.20 21.36
C ALA A 316 61.30 8.41 22.08
N LYS A 317 60.72 9.37 21.34
CA LYS A 317 60.00 10.53 21.87
C LYS A 317 58.50 10.26 21.94
N VAL A 318 57.76 11.08 22.68
CA VAL A 318 56.29 11.08 22.70
C VAL A 318 55.77 11.23 21.26
N ARG A 319 54.79 10.39 20.89
CA ARG A 319 54.30 10.33 19.50
C ARG A 319 53.64 11.62 19.08
N THR A 320 54.17 12.25 18.03
CA THR A 320 53.53 13.37 17.34
C THR A 320 52.81 12.85 16.11
N ASN A 321 51.52 13.18 15.98
CA ASN A 321 50.66 12.67 14.92
C ASN A 321 50.70 11.12 14.79
N PRO A 322 50.09 10.39 15.74
CA PRO A 322 50.19 8.94 15.80
C PRO A 322 49.63 8.30 14.53
N THR A 323 50.41 7.44 13.89
CA THR A 323 50.05 6.78 12.63
C THR A 323 50.31 5.29 12.77
N ALA A 324 49.25 4.50 12.58
CA ALA A 324 49.34 3.04 12.53
C ALA A 324 49.81 2.59 11.14
N LEU A 325 50.62 1.55 11.11
CA LEU A 325 50.92 0.83 9.88
C LEU A 325 49.98 -0.38 9.77
N SER A 326 49.13 -0.43 8.74
CA SER A 326 48.09 -1.46 8.60
C SER A 326 48.62 -2.89 8.51
N THR A 327 49.88 -3.07 8.07
CA THR A 327 50.50 -4.40 7.91
C THR A 327 50.92 -5.02 9.23
N CYS A 328 51.43 -4.23 10.18
CA CYS A 328 51.97 -4.71 11.46
C CYS A 328 51.19 -4.21 12.69
N GLY A 329 50.25 -3.28 12.53
CA GLY A 329 49.41 -2.76 13.62
C GLY A 329 50.15 -1.90 14.64
N TYR A 330 51.45 -1.64 14.46
CA TYR A 330 52.24 -0.78 15.32
C TYR A 330 52.08 0.70 14.95
N VAL A 331 52.19 1.57 15.95
CA VAL A 331 51.92 3.01 15.82
C VAL A 331 53.19 3.81 16.03
N PHE A 332 53.46 4.73 15.11
CA PHE A 332 54.66 5.56 15.05
C PHE A 332 54.29 7.05 14.94
N CYS A 333 55.26 7.95 15.02
CA CYS A 333 55.05 9.32 14.55
C CYS A 333 54.96 9.34 13.03
N TYR A 334 53.99 10.06 12.46
CA TYR A 334 53.85 10.22 11.01
C TYR A 334 55.17 10.57 10.29
N PRO A 335 55.95 11.58 10.73
CA PRO A 335 57.18 11.96 10.02
C PRO A 335 58.27 10.88 10.09
N CYS A 336 58.32 10.09 11.17
CA CYS A 336 59.33 9.05 11.36
C CYS A 336 59.05 7.85 10.46
N ILE A 337 57.82 7.34 10.45
CA ILE A 337 57.47 6.16 9.66
C ILE A 337 57.39 6.47 8.16
N TYR A 338 56.94 7.66 7.78
CA TYR A 338 56.90 8.08 6.38
C TYR A 338 58.29 8.11 5.73
N ARG A 339 59.29 8.63 6.46
CA ARG A 339 60.70 8.64 6.03
C ARG A 339 61.30 7.22 5.99
N TYR A 340 61.05 6.42 7.03
CA TYR A 340 61.57 5.05 7.11
C TYR A 340 61.06 4.17 5.97
N LEU A 341 59.75 4.24 5.67
CA LEU A 341 59.16 3.48 4.57
C LEU A 341 59.68 3.93 3.19
N GLY A 342 60.00 5.21 3.04
CA GLY A 342 60.61 5.72 1.81
C GLY A 342 62.03 5.20 1.55
N GLN A 343 62.76 4.80 2.61
CA GLN A 343 64.15 4.32 2.51
C GLN A 343 64.24 2.79 2.51
N HIS A 344 63.42 2.11 3.32
CA HIS A 344 63.56 0.67 3.56
C HIS A 344 62.40 -0.18 3.03
N GLY A 345 61.23 0.40 2.76
CA GLY A 345 60.07 -0.32 2.20
C GLY A 345 59.49 -1.45 3.09
N CYS A 346 59.80 -1.46 4.40
CA CYS A 346 59.36 -2.49 5.34
C CYS A 346 58.93 -1.91 6.70
N CYS A 347 58.17 -2.67 7.51
CA CYS A 347 57.83 -2.29 8.89
C CYS A 347 59.09 -2.40 9.76
N PRO A 348 59.48 -1.36 10.54
CA PRO A 348 60.70 -1.38 11.36
C PRO A 348 60.67 -2.42 12.50
N VAL A 349 59.49 -2.82 12.96
CA VAL A 349 59.32 -3.73 14.11
C VAL A 349 59.17 -5.19 13.67
N THR A 350 58.46 -5.45 12.57
CA THR A 350 58.16 -6.81 12.10
C THR A 350 58.85 -7.20 10.80
N HIS A 351 59.52 -6.26 10.13
CA HIS A 351 60.12 -6.42 8.79
C HIS A 351 59.15 -6.88 7.69
N LEU A 352 57.84 -6.77 7.92
CA LEU A 352 56.84 -7.05 6.91
C LEU A 352 56.90 -6.01 5.77
N PRO A 353 56.81 -6.41 4.50
CA PRO A 353 56.84 -5.49 3.37
C PRO A 353 55.70 -4.48 3.49
N SER A 354 56.04 -3.19 3.46
CA SER A 354 55.07 -2.13 3.77
C SER A 354 55.30 -0.89 2.93
N THR A 355 54.22 -0.25 2.50
CA THR A 355 54.25 0.95 1.65
C THR A 355 53.62 2.16 2.34
N GLN A 356 53.89 3.37 1.84
CA GLN A 356 53.34 4.61 2.40
C GLN A 356 51.81 4.67 2.32
N GLN A 357 51.17 3.92 1.41
CA GLN A 357 49.71 3.84 1.28
C GLN A 357 49.03 3.12 2.45
N GLN A 358 49.80 2.34 3.22
CA GLN A 358 49.31 1.56 4.36
C GLN A 358 49.42 2.33 5.69
N LEU A 359 49.70 3.64 5.62
CA LEU A 359 49.72 4.53 6.76
C LEU A 359 48.32 5.02 7.08
N VAL A 360 47.81 4.64 8.25
CA VAL A 360 46.52 5.08 8.77
C VAL A 360 46.76 6.04 9.92
N ARG A 361 46.42 7.32 9.71
CA ARG A 361 46.51 8.35 10.74
C ARG A 361 45.47 8.09 11.82
N ILE A 362 45.90 8.06 13.07
CA ILE A 362 45.01 7.94 14.23
C ILE A 362 44.75 9.35 14.74
N TYR A 363 43.46 9.69 14.86
CA TYR A 363 43.03 10.90 15.54
C TYR A 363 42.74 10.53 16.98
N VAL A 364 43.58 11.02 17.90
CA VAL A 364 43.32 10.93 19.33
C VAL A 364 42.50 12.16 19.68
N SER A 365 41.30 11.98 20.21
CA SER A 365 40.50 13.05 20.81
C SER A 365 41.20 13.49 22.09
N ASP A 366 41.55 14.78 22.22
CA ASP A 366 42.21 15.37 23.38
C ASP A 366 41.29 15.48 24.62
N ASP A 367 40.18 14.74 24.64
CA ASP A 367 39.19 14.76 25.72
C ASP A 367 39.65 13.83 26.86
N MET A 368 40.57 14.34 27.69
CA MET A 368 40.63 14.06 29.13
C MET A 368 41.11 15.28 29.91
#